data_AF-A0A5S4F2B2-F1
#
_entry.id   AF-A0A5S4F2B2-F1
#
_cell.length_a   1.000
_cell.length_b   1.000
_cell.length_c   1.000
_cell.angle_alpha   90.00
_cell.angle_beta   90.00
_cell.angle_gamma   90.00
#
_symmetry.space_group_name_H-M   'P 1'
#
loop_
_entity.id
_entity.type
_entity.pdbx_description
1 polymer ?
#
loop_
_entity_poly.entity_id
_entity_poly.type
_entity_poly.pdbx_seq_one_letter_code
_entity_poly.pdbx_strand_id
1 'polypeptide(L)' 'MEIELDVYAGSTTIVLPPGASVNIDDVELIASPATVRDVPTSPVPGYQRHFVVRGRQWAGRLVVRHQRRFWRWRW' A
#
# COMPACT_ATOMS: atom_id res chain seq x y z
N MET A 1 9.61 7.68 -1.09
CA MET A 1 8.56 8.09 -2.05
C MET A 1 7.27 8.20 -1.29
N GLU A 2 6.43 9.19 -1.61
CA GLU A 2 5.17 9.41 -0.90
C GLU A 2 3.98 9.12 -1.83
N ILE A 3 2.90 8.61 -1.24
CA ILE A 3 1.62 8.34 -1.89
C ILE A 3 0.56 9.01 -1.02
N GLU A 4 -0.17 9.97 -1.59
CA GLU A 4 -1.31 10.61 -0.94
C GLU A 4 -2.60 9.89 -1.32
N LEU A 5 -3.44 9.63 -0.33
CA LEU A 5 -4.72 8.95 -0.48
C LEU A 5 -5.85 9.87 0.00
N ASP A 6 -6.85 10.09 -0.85
CA ASP A 6 -8.12 10.69 -0.45
C ASP A 6 -9.25 9.92 -1.14
N VAL A 7 -9.85 8.98 -0.41
CA VAL A 7 -10.90 8.09 -0.92
C VAL A 7 -12.09 8.09 0.03
N TYR A 8 -13.21 8.65 -0.43
CA TYR A 8 -14.46 8.74 0.34
C TYR A 8 -15.29 7.43 0.32
N ALA A 9 -15.36 6.76 -0.83
CA ALA A 9 -16.03 5.47 -0.93
C ALA A 9 -15.36 4.64 -2.03
N GLY A 10 -14.75 3.53 -1.66
CA GLY A 10 -14.03 2.67 -2.59
C GLY A 10 -12.99 1.77 -1.93
N SER A 11 -12.63 0.69 -2.61
CA SER A 11 -11.52 -0.17 -2.18
C SER A 11 -10.26 0.19 -2.94
N THR A 12 -9.18 0.47 -2.22
CA THR A 12 -7.87 0.81 -2.78
C THR A 12 -6.95 -0.38 -2.67
N THR A 13 -6.33 -0.77 -3.78
CA THR A 13 -5.25 -1.77 -3.78
C THR A 13 -3.97 -1.15 -4.31
N ILE A 14 -2.97 -1.02 -3.45
CA ILE A 14 -1.63 -0.57 -3.81
C ILE A 14 -0.77 -1.81 -4.09
N VAL A 15 -0.26 -1.90 -5.31
CA VAL A 15 0.64 -2.98 -5.75
C VAL A 15 2.05 -2.44 -5.86
N LEU A 16 2.95 -2.94 -5.01
CA LEU A 16 4.33 -2.48 -4.95
C LEU A 16 5.27 -3.38 -5.76
N PRO A 17 6.35 -2.82 -6.34
CA PRO A 17 7.37 -3.61 -6.98
C PRO A 17 8.05 -4.57 -5.97
N PRO A 18 8.62 -5.70 -6.43
CA PRO A 18 9.36 -6.61 -5.57
C PRO A 18 10.51 -5.90 -4.83
N GLY A 19 10.76 -6.26 -3.57
CA GLY A 19 11.83 -5.65 -2.79
C GLY A 19 11.56 -4.19 -2.39
N ALA A 20 10.30 -3.79 -2.34
CA ALA A 20 9.85 -2.52 -1.75
C ALA A 20 9.23 -2.72 -0.36
N SER A 21 9.32 -1.69 0.47
CA SER A 21 8.67 -1.61 1.78
C SER A 21 7.68 -0.45 1.79
N VAL A 22 6.75 -0.45 2.75
CA VAL A 22 5.69 0.56 2.84
C VAL A 22 5.36 0.93 4.26
N ASN A 23 5.24 2.21 4.58
CA ASN A 23 4.60 2.67 5.81
C ASN A 23 3.19 3.17 5.48
N ILE A 24 2.18 2.76 6.26
CA ILE A 24 0.78 3.21 6.13
C ILE A 24 0.22 3.81 7.44
N ASP A 25 1.09 4.07 8.42
CA ASP A 25 0.71 4.50 9.77
C ASP A 25 0.06 5.90 9.75
N ASP A 26 0.42 6.72 8.76
CA ASP A 26 -0.09 8.07 8.53
C ASP A 26 -1.41 8.09 7.70
N VAL A 27 -2.08 6.94 7.55
CA VAL A 27 -3.38 6.84 6.87
C VAL A 27 -4.52 6.79 7.89
N GLU A 28 -5.40 7.79 7.83
CA GLU A 28 -6.65 7.80 8.59
C GLU A 28 -7.67 6.85 7.93
N LEU A 29 -8.08 5.81 8.67
CA LEU A 29 -9.02 4.79 8.21
C LEU A 29 -10.37 4.96 8.92
N ILE A 30 -11.43 5.22 8.17
CA ILE A 30 -12.79 5.42 8.70
C ILE A 30 -13.73 4.37 8.12
N ALA A 31 -14.31 3.54 8.98
CA ALA A 31 -15.14 2.41 8.57
C ALA A 31 -14.44 1.54 7.49
N SER A 32 -13.11 1.39 7.62
CA SER A 32 -12.29 0.75 6.59
C SER A 32 -11.18 -0.10 7.18
N PRO A 33 -11.15 -1.42 6.92
CA PRO A 33 -10.00 -2.24 7.27
C PRO A 33 -8.83 -1.99 6.30
N ALA A 34 -7.62 -1.96 6.85
CA ALA A 34 -6.38 -2.07 6.08
C ALA A 34 -5.78 -3.48 6.17
N THR A 35 -5.11 -3.92 5.11
CA THR A 35 -4.37 -5.19 5.10
C THR A 35 -3.09 -5.04 4.31
N VAL A 36 -1.94 -5.23 4.97
CA VAL A 36 -0.63 -5.34 4.31
C VAL A 36 -0.28 -6.82 4.21
N ARG A 37 0.05 -7.29 3.00
CA ARG A 37 0.36 -8.71 2.73
C ARG A 37 1.70 -8.85 2.05
N ASP A 38 2.58 -9.63 2.67
CA ASP A 38 3.90 -9.98 2.12
C ASP A 38 4.74 -8.75 1.75
N VAL A 39 4.56 -7.63 2.46
CA VAL A 39 5.32 -6.38 2.28
C VAL A 39 5.82 -5.92 3.65
N PRO A 40 7.12 -5.60 3.82
CA PRO A 40 7.63 -5.05 5.06
C PRO A 40 7.07 -3.65 5.35
N THR A 41 6.69 -3.40 6.59
CA THR A 41 6.11 -2.11 7.02
C THR A 41 7.14 -1.05 7.39
N SER A 42 8.42 -1.43 7.51
CA SER A 42 9.54 -0.56 7.83
C SER A 42 10.63 -0.69 6.76
N PRO A 43 11.54 0.31 6.63
CA PRO A 43 12.70 0.19 5.75
C PRO A 43 13.53 -1.04 6.13
N VAL A 44 13.79 -1.91 5.16
CA VAL A 44 14.62 -3.12 5.35
C VAL A 44 15.92 -2.97 4.58
N PRO A 45 17.10 -3.24 5.18
CA PRO A 45 18.36 -3.26 4.45
C PRO A 45 18.31 -4.22 3.25
N GLY A 46 18.73 -3.75 2.07
CA GLY A 46 18.67 -4.51 0.82
C GLY A 46 17.36 -4.36 0.03
N TYR A 47 16.33 -3.72 0.60
CA TYR A 47 15.13 -3.30 -0.15
C TYR A 47 15.41 -1.96 -0.82
N GLN A 48 15.11 -1.85 -2.11
CA GLN A 48 15.56 -0.72 -2.93
C GLN A 48 14.67 0.52 -2.77
N ARG A 49 13.42 0.35 -2.33
CA ARG A 49 12.45 1.45 -2.25
C ARG A 49 11.59 1.36 -0.99
N HIS A 50 11.39 2.51 -0.36
CA HIS A 50 10.46 2.67 0.75
C HIS A 50 9.39 3.69 0.37
N PHE A 51 8.13 3.26 0.48
CA PHE A 51 6.95 4.08 0.22
C PHE A 51 6.33 4.50 1.54
N VAL A 52 5.82 5.73 1.61
CA VAL A 52 5.02 6.22 2.74
C VAL A 52 3.66 6.60 2.19
N VAL A 53 2.62 5.99 2.72
CA VAL A 53 1.23 6.28 2.35
C VAL A 53 0.63 7.15 3.43
N ARG A 54 0.00 8.25 3.02
CA ARG A 54 -0.64 9.22 3.91
C ARG A 54 -2.03 9.59 3.42
N GLY A 55 -2.80 10.21 4.28
CA GLY A 55 -4.09 10.79 3.93
C GLY A 55 -5.24 9.99 4.55
N ARG A 56 -6.34 9.81 3.80
CA ARG A 56 -7.59 9.31 4.35
C ARG A 56 -8.29 8.30 3.44
N GLN A 57 -8.79 7.24 4.05
CA GLN A 57 -9.70 6.30 3.41
C GLN A 57 -10.92 6.07 4.29
N TRP A 58 -12.09 6.32 3.73
CA TRP A 58 -13.37 6.08 4.36
C TRP A 58 -13.94 4.73 3.90
N ALA A 59 -15.24 4.64 3.63
CA ALA A 59 -15.95 3.39 3.36
C ALA A 59 -15.29 2.54 2.27
N GLY A 60 -14.80 1.35 2.64
CA GLY A 60 -14.14 0.43 1.72
C GLY A 60 -13.01 -0.34 2.38
N ARG A 61 -11.95 -0.67 1.62
CA ARG A 61 -10.81 -1.45 2.11
C ARG A 61 -9.50 -0.98 1.49
N LEU A 62 -8.44 -0.90 2.31
CA LEU A 62 -7.07 -0.68 1.84
C LEU A 62 -6.33 -2.02 1.81
N VAL A 63 -5.73 -2.35 0.68
CA VAL A 63 -4.84 -3.51 0.56
C VAL A 63 -3.51 -3.09 -0.01
N VAL A 64 -2.42 -3.45 0.66
CA VAL A 64 -1.07 -3.25 0.14
C VAL A 64 -0.39 -4.60 -0.02
N ARG A 65 0.19 -4.86 -1.19
CA ARG A 65 0.87 -6.13 -1.49
C ARG A 65 1.93 -5.97 -2.57
N HIS A 66 2.84 -6.92 -2.66
CA HIS A 66 3.68 -7.05 -3.84
C HIS A 66 2.90 -7.52 -5.07
N GLN A 67 3.46 -7.22 -6.24
CA GLN A 67 2.97 -7.77 -7.51
C GLN A 67 2.93 -9.30 -7.44
N ARG A 68 1.76 -9.88 -7.74
CA ARG A 68 1.64 -11.34 -7.86
C ARG A 68 2.36 -11.77 -9.14
N ARG A 69 3.26 -12.75 -8.99
CA ARG A 69 4.07 -13.35 -10.07
C ARG A 69 3.24 -13.91 -11.24
N PHE A 70 1.93 -14.12 -11.04
CA PHE A 70 1.02 -14.73 -12.01
C PHE A 70 0.37 -13.75 -13.00
N TRP A 71 0.48 -12.43 -12.79
CA TRP A 71 -0.13 -11.47 -13.72
C TRP A 71 0.93 -10.77 -14.57
N ARG A 72 0.93 -11.11 -15.88
CA ARG A 72 1.69 -10.43 -16.95
C ARG A 72 1.07 -9.07 -17.31
N TRP A 73 0.85 -8.18 -16.34
CA TRP A 73 0.60 -6.79 -16.70
C TRP A 73 1.92 -6.18 -17.15
N ARG A 74 2.12 -6.14 -18.48
CA ARG A 74 3.13 -5.30 -19.11
C ARG A 74 2.57 -3.87 -19.12
N TRP A 75 3.20 -2.99 -18.35
CA TRP A 75 3.13 -1.55 -18.56
C TRP A 75 4.20 -1.16 -19.58
#